data_AF-A0A7J4U1H0-F1
#
_entry.id   AF-A0A7J4U1H0-F1
#
_cell.length_a   1.000
_cell.length_b   1.000
_cell.length_c   1.000
_cell.angle_alpha   90.00
_cell.angle_beta   90.00
_cell.angle_gamma   90.00
#
_symmetry.space_group_name_H-M   'P 1'
#
loop_
_entity.id
_entity.type
_entity.pdbx_description
1 polymer ?
#
loop_
_entity_poly.entity_id
_entity_poly.type
_entity_poly.pdbx_seq_one_letter_code
_entity_poly.pdbx_strand_id
1 'polypeptide(L)'
;MLNVTARQELLSRIADTISIVVEEARFDFSENGLNVRVVDPSHVAMVKLDVDAVAFETWEVEEAMVGLEMKKLKELISLGGADDIIS
;
A
#
# COMPACT_ATOMS: atom_id res chain seq x y z
N MET A 1 -13.48 6.25 9.01
CA MET A 1 -12.30 6.01 9.86
C MET A 1 -11.37 5.05 9.12
N LEU A 2 -10.06 5.28 9.15
CA LEU A 2 -9.06 4.43 8.49
C LEU A 2 -8.07 3.94 9.56
N ASN A 3 -8.28 2.73 10.06
CA ASN A 3 -7.42 2.08 11.04
C ASN A 3 -6.97 0.73 10.48
N VAL A 4 -5.72 0.68 10.02
CA VAL A 4 -5.13 -0.49 9.38
C VAL A 4 -3.82 -0.79 10.08
N THR A 5 -3.60 -2.04 10.46
CA THR A 5 -2.29 -2.48 10.95
C THR A 5 -1.77 -3.64 10.11
N ALA A 6 -0.47 -3.64 9.84
CA ALA A 6 0.18 -4.67 9.03
C ALA A 6 1.60 -4.93 9.48
N ARG A 7 2.09 -6.13 9.19
CA ARG A 7 3.52 -6.42 9.28
C ARG A 7 4.30 -5.51 8.35
N GLN A 8 5.43 -5.02 8.84
CA GLN A 8 6.37 -4.19 8.08
C GLN A 8 6.72 -4.83 6.73
N GLU A 9 6.91 -6.15 6.70
CA GLU A 9 7.25 -6.90 5.48
C GLU A 9 6.14 -6.79 4.41
N LEU A 10 4.86 -6.86 4.80
CA LEU A 10 3.74 -6.74 3.88
C LEU A 10 3.70 -5.34 3.25
N LEU A 11 3.81 -4.30 4.08
CA LEU A 11 3.82 -2.91 3.59
C LEU A 11 5.02 -2.64 2.67
N SER A 12 6.21 -3.16 3.03
CA SER A 12 7.40 -3.07 2.18
C SER A 12 7.16 -3.68 0.81
N ARG A 13 6.61 -4.90 0.75
CA ARG A 13 6.32 -5.59 -0.52
C ARG A 13 5.33 -4.82 -1.38
N ILE A 14 4.28 -4.27 -0.78
CA ILE A 14 3.28 -3.44 -1.49
C ILE A 14 3.96 -2.20 -2.09
N ALA A 15 4.69 -1.45 -1.26
CA ALA A 15 5.36 -0.22 -1.67
C ALA A 15 6.43 -0.47 -2.75
N ASP A 16 7.23 -1.53 -2.61
CA ASP A 16 8.24 -1.92 -3.58
C ASP A 16 7.62 -2.28 -4.93
N THR A 17 6.50 -3.02 -4.93
CA THR A 17 5.80 -3.42 -6.16
C THR A 17 5.28 -2.20 -6.94
N ILE A 18 4.70 -1.23 -6.24
CA ILE A 18 4.14 -0.02 -6.87
C ILE A 18 5.27 0.89 -7.38
N SER A 19 6.36 1.01 -6.62
CA SER A 19 7.50 1.87 -6.94
C SER A 19 8.24 1.49 -8.23
N ILE A 20 7.97 0.31 -8.81
CA ILE A 20 8.56 -0.12 -10.08
C ILE A 20 8.09 0.76 -11.24
N VAL A 21 6.85 1.27 -11.16
CA VAL A 21 6.20 1.95 -12.29
C VAL A 21 5.88 3.42 -12.05
N VAL A 22 5.72 3.85 -10.79
CA VAL A 22 5.33 5.23 -10.45
C VAL A 22 5.97 5.72 -9.16
N GLU A 23 6.08 7.04 -9.03
CA GLU A 23 6.57 7.72 -7.82
C GLU A 23 5.44 8.10 -6.85
N GLU A 24 4.20 8.19 -7.34
CA GLU A 24 3.00 8.49 -6.57
C GLU A 24 1.88 7.51 -6.96
N ALA A 25 1.08 7.10 -5.99
CA ALA A 25 -0.02 6.17 -6.23
C ALA A 25 -1.23 6.49 -5.35
N ARG A 26 -2.42 6.19 -5.89
CA ARG A 26 -3.68 6.24 -5.14
C ARG A 26 -3.97 4.85 -4.56
N PHE A 27 -4.16 4.81 -3.26
CA PHE A 27 -4.54 3.64 -2.49
C PHE A 27 -6.03 3.71 -2.24
N ASP A 28 -6.77 2.75 -2.78
CA ASP A 28 -8.21 2.63 -2.61
C ASP A 28 -8.49 1.61 -1.51
N PHE A 29 -8.91 2.10 -0.35
CA PHE A 29 -9.27 1.29 0.80
C PHE A 29 -10.77 1.04 0.78
N SER A 30 -11.16 -0.23 0.80
CA SER A 30 -12.56 -0.68 0.83
C SER A 30 -12.79 -1.69 1.95
N GLU A 31 -14.04 -2.06 2.19
CA GLU A 31 -14.38 -3.11 3.17
C GLU A 31 -13.70 -4.45 2.87
N ASN A 32 -13.42 -4.75 1.60
CA ASN A 32 -12.84 -6.03 1.17
C ASN A 32 -11.30 -6.02 1.10
N GLY A 33 -10.66 -4.86 1.23
CA GLY A 33 -9.21 -4.75 1.18
C GLY A 33 -8.70 -3.51 0.43
N LEU A 34 -7.40 -3.56 0.13
CA LEU A 34 -6.65 -2.51 -0.55
C LEU A 34 -6.56 -2.81 -2.04
N ASN A 35 -6.93 -1.82 -2.87
CA ASN A 35 -6.73 -1.85 -4.30
C ASN A 35 -5.81 -0.70 -4.75
N VAL A 36 -4.88 -1.01 -5.65
CA VAL A 36 -4.03 0.00 -6.30
C VAL A 36 -3.95 -0.33 -7.79
N ARG A 37 -4.15 0.68 -8.64
CA ARG A 37 -3.94 0.55 -10.08
C ARG A 37 -3.14 1.75 -10.59
N VAL A 38 -1.98 1.45 -11.15
CA VAL A 38 -1.04 2.45 -11.64
C VAL A 38 -0.47 2.01 -12.99
N VAL A 39 -0.21 2.99 -13.84
CA VAL A 39 0.36 2.81 -15.17
C VAL A 39 1.63 3.64 -15.23
N ASP A 40 2.68 3.10 -15.84
CA ASP A 40 3.92 3.85 -16.01
C ASP A 40 3.72 5.05 -16.96
N PRO A 41 4.59 6.07 -16.93
CA PRO A 41 4.45 7.27 -17.77
C PRO A 41 4.39 6.99 -19.28
N SER A 42 5.04 5.92 -19.74
CA SER A 42 5.05 5.54 -21.16
C SER A 42 3.83 4.71 -21.59
N HIS A 43 2.96 4.34 -20.64
CA HIS A 43 1.74 3.53 -20.86
C HIS A 43 2.02 2.13 -21.43
N VAL A 44 3.15 1.54 -21.07
CA VAL A 44 3.59 0.21 -21.54
C VAL A 44 3.33 -0.88 -20.48
N ALA A 45 3.37 -0.53 -19.19
CA ALA A 45 3.25 -1.43 -18.06
C ALA A 45 2.21 -0.91 -17.06
N MET A 46 1.42 -1.84 -16.53
CA MET A 46 0.44 -1.57 -15.47
C MET A 46 0.71 -2.50 -14.30
N VAL A 47 0.69 -1.94 -13.10
CA VAL A 47 0.56 -2.70 -11.86
C VAL A 47 -0.88 -2.61 -11.39
N LYS A 48 -1.52 -3.78 -11.26
CA LYS A 48 -2.80 -3.94 -10.58
C LYS A 48 -2.56 -4.79 -9.34
N LEU A 49 -2.75 -4.20 -8.17
CA LEU A 49 -2.54 -4.83 -6.88
C LEU A 49 -3.87 -4.88 -6.13
N ASP A 50 -4.24 -6.09 -5.72
CA ASP A 50 -5.43 -6.39 -4.93
C ASP A 50 -4.95 -7.17 -3.70
N VAL A 51 -5.10 -6.58 -2.51
CA VAL A 51 -4.71 -7.20 -1.24
C VAL A 51 -5.95 -7.32 -0.37
N ASP A 52 -6.33 -8.57 -0.08
CA ASP A 52 -7.48 -8.89 0.74
C ASP A 52 -7.28 -8.35 2.17
N ALA A 53 -8.35 -7.83 2.78
CA ALA A 53 -8.37 -7.35 4.15
C ALA A 53 -7.80 -8.38 5.15
N VAL A 54 -7.98 -9.68 4.89
CA VAL A 54 -7.46 -10.76 5.76
C VAL A 54 -5.93 -10.86 5.78
N ALA A 55 -5.22 -10.20 4.87
CA ALA A 55 -3.76 -10.14 4.88
C ALA A 55 -3.22 -9.15 5.94
N PHE A 56 -4.06 -8.26 6.44
CA PHE A 56 -3.72 -7.24 7.44
C PHE A 56 -4.02 -7.76 8.86
N GLU A 57 -3.32 -7.24 9.86
CA GLU A 57 -3.52 -7.60 11.27
C GLU A 57 -4.76 -6.91 11.86
N THR A 58 -5.08 -5.71 11.38
CA THR A 58 -6.32 -4.98 11.68
C THR A 58 -6.80 -4.28 10.43
N TRP A 59 -8.10 -4.33 10.16
CA TRP A 59 -8.73 -3.69 9.02
C TRP A 59 -10.07 -3.09 9.41
N GLU A 60 -10.05 -1.86 9.91
CA GLU A 60 -11.22 -1.08 10.27
C GLU A 60 -11.28 0.16 9.38
N VAL A 61 -11.99 0.02 8.26
CA VAL A 61 -11.93 0.95 7.14
C VAL A 61 -13.33 1.38 6.73
N GLU A 62 -13.54 2.70 6.66
CA GLU A 62 -14.54 3.30 5.79
C GLU A 62 -13.91 3.58 4.42
N GLU A 63 -14.70 3.48 3.35
CA GLU A 63 -14.22 3.67 1.98
C GLU A 63 -13.45 4.99 1.84
N ALA A 64 -12.18 4.88 1.45
CA ALA A 64 -11.27 6.01 1.41
C ALA A 64 -10.27 5.86 0.27
N MET A 65 -9.89 6.99 -0.33
CA MET A 65 -8.86 7.06 -1.36
C MET A 65 -7.73 7.96 -0.87
N VAL A 66 -6.52 7.43 -0.81
CA VAL A 66 -5.35 8.16 -0.29
C VAL A 66 -4.25 8.20 -1.34
N GLY A 67 -3.83 9.40 -1.74
CA GLY A 67 -2.65 9.59 -2.59
C GLY A 67 -1.39 9.62 -1.74
N LEU A 68 -0.40 8.79 -2.06
CA LEU A 68 0.85 8.70 -1.32
C LEU A 68 2.05 8.87 -2.26
N GLU A 69 3.08 9.54 -1.76
CA GLU A 69 4.41 9.60 -2.39
C GLU A 69 5.21 8.35 -1.96
N MET A 70 5.63 7.54 -2.93
CA MET A 70 6.18 6.21 -2.68
C MET A 70 7.51 6.26 -1.97
N LYS A 71 8.34 7.26 -2.28
CA LYS A 71 9.62 7.46 -1.61
C LYS A 71 9.44 7.70 -0.11
N LYS A 72 8.56 8.63 0.28
CA LYS A 72 8.27 8.92 1.69
C LYS A 72 7.65 7.75 2.41
N LEU A 73 6.72 7.04 1.76
CA LEU A 73 6.11 5.84 2.33
C LEU A 73 7.17 4.78 2.68
N LYS A 74 8.10 4.52 1.76
CA LYS A 74 9.20 3.57 1.99
C LYS A 74 10.16 4.01 3.09
N GLU A 75 10.50 5.29 3.15
CA GLU A 75 11.32 5.85 4.23
C GLU A 75 10.67 5.60 5.59
N LEU A 76 9.37 5.83 5.73
CA LEU A 76 8.63 5.58 6.98
C LEU A 76 8.58 4.08 7.34
N ILE A 77 8.26 3.21 6.38
CA ILE A 77 8.20 1.75 6.60
C ILE A 77 9.57 1.20 7.01
N SER A 78 10.67 1.77 6.50
CA SER A 78 12.04 1.32 6.80
C SER A 78 12.49 1.60 8.24
N LEU A 79 11.74 2.40 9.00
CA LEU A 79 12.02 2.67 10.41
C LEU A 79 11.66 1.48 11.31
N GLY A 80 10.77 0.60 10.86
CA GLY A 80 10.39 -0.63 11.56
C GLY A 80 11.27 -1.83 11.20
N GLY A 81 11.45 -2.75 12.14
CA GLY A 81 12.04 -4.07 11.92
C GLY A 81 11.11 -5.02 11.16
N ALA A 82 11.65 -6.12 10.64
CA ALA A 82 10.89 -7.07 9.81
C ALA A 82 9.66 -7.67 10.51
N ASP A 83 9.75 -7.89 11.82
CA ASP A 83 8.68 -8.46 12.65
C ASP A 83 7.75 -7.41 13.27
N ASP A 84 8.01 -6.11 13.03
CA ASP A 84 7.22 -5.03 13.61
C ASP A 84 5.85 -4.92 12.93
N ILE A 85 4.85 -4.52 13.72
CA ILE A 85 3.52 -4.15 13.25
C ILE A 85 3.48 -2.63 13.13
N ILE A 86 3.09 -2.15 11.96
CA ILE A 86 2.94 -0.74 11.63
C ILE A 86 1.45 -0.40 11.58
N SER A 87 1.07 0.76 12.12
CA SER A 87 -0.28 1.33 12.16
C SER A 87 -0.34 2.69 11.48
#